data_AF-A0A1Q7QBP2-F1
#
_entry.id   AF-A0A1Q7QBP2-F1
#
_cell.length_a   1.000
_cell.length_b   1.000
_cell.length_c   1.000
_cell.angle_alpha   90.00
_cell.angle_beta   90.00
_cell.angle_gamma   90.00
#
_symmetry.space_group_name_H-M   'P 1'
#
loop_
_entity.id
_entity.type
_entity.pdbx_description
1 polymer ?
#
loop_
_entity_poly.entity_id
_entity_poly.type
_entity_poly.pdbx_seq_one_letter_code
_entity_poly.pdbx_strand_id
1 'polypeptide(L)'
;MALGEGSAVKILQPPSDAQTLVQRAAFQLLLARGGAIGLYDLAQHSGVRLESVSNLVDLLDGAGRIRRNAAGEVVGSGGLSVIPDRHEIELDGRRFWTWCAYDILGIFGVSGATGQAVSPSPPDGRPIVLRFTRGRPDKHGAVLFRPDESLMTSCENVYEQWCPNSNLFGSRELAEQWADQQSLPGRVLDLDEASDLATEACRDVV
;
A
#
# COMPACT_ATOMS: atom_id res chain seq x y z
N MET A 1 32.52 22.75 20.53
CA MET A 1 31.08 22.49 20.72
C MET A 1 30.34 23.16 19.57
N ALA A 2 30.09 22.41 18.49
CA ALA A 2 29.18 22.82 17.44
C ALA A 2 27.86 22.12 17.72
N LEU A 3 26.81 22.90 17.98
CA LEU A 3 25.46 22.43 18.20
C LEU A 3 24.94 21.88 16.87
N GLY A 4 24.58 20.60 16.87
CA GLY A 4 24.02 19.93 15.70
C GLY A 4 22.72 20.60 15.28
N GLU A 5 22.61 20.89 13.99
CA GLU A 5 21.37 21.29 13.34
C GLU A 5 20.32 20.21 13.61
N GLY A 6 19.23 20.59 14.28
CA GLY A 6 18.09 19.72 14.46
C GLY A 6 17.54 19.35 13.08
N SER A 7 17.69 18.08 12.72
CA SER A 7 16.99 17.49 11.58
C SER A 7 15.50 17.72 11.79
N ALA A 8 14.92 18.65 11.05
CA ALA A 8 13.47 18.81 11.03
C ALA A 8 12.87 17.45 10.69
N VAL A 9 12.05 16.90 11.58
CA VAL A 9 11.31 15.67 11.32
C VAL A 9 10.55 15.87 10.02
N LYS A 10 10.85 15.09 8.98
CA LYS A 10 10.28 15.29 7.65
C LYS A 10 8.93 14.63 7.59
N ILE A 11 7.94 15.29 8.18
CA ILE A 11 6.55 14.84 8.22
C ILE A 11 6.06 14.57 6.79
N LEU A 12 5.55 13.36 6.54
CA LEU A 12 4.94 13.00 5.27
C LEU A 12 3.79 13.95 4.94
N GLN A 13 4.00 14.81 3.95
CA GLN A 13 2.95 15.68 3.44
C GLN A 13 2.02 14.90 2.51
N PRO A 14 0.72 15.26 2.44
CA PRO A 14 -0.15 14.79 1.37
C PRO A 14 0.49 15.05 -0.01
N PRO A 15 0.27 14.16 -0.99
CA PRO A 15 0.78 14.39 -2.34
C PRO A 15 0.12 15.64 -2.93
N SER A 16 0.93 16.45 -3.62
CA SER A 16 0.42 17.51 -4.51
C SER A 16 -0.39 16.92 -5.67
N ASP A 17 -1.21 17.73 -6.33
CA ASP A 17 -2.01 17.29 -7.49
C ASP A 17 -1.16 16.61 -8.58
N ALA A 18 0.02 17.15 -8.87
CA ALA A 18 0.94 16.55 -9.85
C ALA A 18 1.49 15.20 -9.38
N GLN A 19 1.78 15.04 -8.08
CA GLN A 19 2.18 13.76 -7.51
C GLN A 19 1.02 12.74 -7.57
N THR A 20 -0.21 13.17 -7.25
CA THR A 20 -1.40 12.32 -7.34
C THR A 20 -1.64 11.84 -8.78
N LEU A 21 -1.50 12.71 -9.78
CA LEU A 21 -1.61 12.34 -11.20
C LEU A 21 -0.56 11.29 -11.60
N VAL A 22 0.70 11.47 -11.20
CA VAL A 22 1.78 10.51 -11.51
C VAL A 22 1.58 9.19 -10.78
N GLN A 23 1.20 9.22 -9.49
CA GLN A 23 0.95 8.03 -8.68
C GLN A 23 -0.20 7.19 -9.25
N ARG A 24 -1.32 7.84 -9.61
CA ARG A 24 -2.47 7.19 -10.23
C ARG A 24 -2.13 6.61 -11.60
N ALA A 25 -1.41 7.36 -12.43
CA ALA A 25 -0.94 6.88 -13.72
C ALA A 25 -0.06 5.63 -13.58
N ALA A 26 0.86 5.63 -12.60
CA ALA A 26 1.69 4.48 -12.30
C ALA A 26 0.85 3.26 -11.88
N PHE A 27 -0.11 3.44 -10.97
CA PHE A 27 -1.01 2.36 -10.52
C PHE A 27 -1.75 1.75 -11.71
N GLN A 28 -2.38 2.58 -12.53
CA GLN A 28 -3.18 2.15 -13.68
C GLN A 28 -2.34 1.41 -14.73
N LEU A 29 -1.13 1.90 -15.02
CA LEU A 29 -0.22 1.26 -15.98
C LEU A 29 0.32 -0.08 -15.45
N LEU A 30 0.70 -0.14 -14.17
CA LEU A 30 1.14 -1.38 -13.51
C LEU A 30 0.03 -2.43 -13.55
N LEU A 31 -1.20 -2.03 -13.18
CA LEU A 31 -2.35 -2.92 -13.22
C LEU A 31 -2.67 -3.36 -14.66
N ALA A 32 -2.65 -2.46 -15.65
CA ALA A 32 -2.95 -2.79 -17.03
C ALA A 32 -1.91 -3.72 -17.67
N ARG A 33 -0.61 -3.47 -17.42
CA ARG A 33 0.48 -4.18 -18.12
C ARG A 33 1.03 -5.38 -17.34
N GLY A 34 0.97 -5.36 -16.01
CA GLY A 34 1.58 -6.39 -15.16
C GLY A 34 3.11 -6.42 -15.22
N GLY A 35 3.75 -5.28 -15.53
CA GLY A 35 5.20 -5.18 -15.69
C GLY A 35 5.71 -3.77 -15.38
N ALA A 36 7.04 -3.63 -15.27
CA ALA A 36 7.69 -2.38 -14.92
C ALA A 36 7.40 -1.26 -15.93
N ILE A 37 7.33 -0.02 -15.44
CA ILE A 37 6.92 1.16 -16.22
C ILE A 37 8.05 2.19 -16.27
N GLY A 38 8.35 2.67 -17.48
CA GLY A 38 9.33 3.75 -17.69
C GLY A 38 8.74 5.16 -17.51
N LEU A 39 9.62 6.14 -17.31
CA LEU A 39 9.21 7.55 -17.09
C LEU A 39 8.46 8.15 -18.30
N TYR A 40 8.79 7.73 -19.52
CA TYR A 40 8.11 8.20 -20.72
C TYR A 40 6.64 7.77 -20.75
N ASP A 41 6.35 6.51 -20.44
CA ASP A 41 4.98 6.01 -20.33
C ASP A 41 4.19 6.75 -19.25
N LEU A 42 4.83 7.02 -18.09
CA LEU A 42 4.22 7.79 -17.02
C LEU A 42 3.88 9.22 -17.46
N ALA A 43 4.78 9.89 -18.17
CA ALA A 43 4.53 11.23 -18.69
C ALA A 43 3.34 11.26 -19.66
N GLN A 44 3.29 10.30 -20.59
CA GLN A 44 2.19 10.19 -21.55
C GLN A 44 0.85 9.92 -20.85
N HIS A 45 0.81 8.99 -19.89
CA HIS A 45 -0.44 8.58 -19.24
C HIS A 45 -0.92 9.57 -18.17
N SER A 46 -0.01 10.22 -17.45
CA SER A 46 -0.37 11.23 -16.43
C SER A 46 -0.70 12.61 -17.01
N GLY A 47 -0.28 12.90 -18.24
CA GLY A 47 -0.34 14.23 -18.84
C GLY A 47 0.65 15.24 -18.24
N VAL A 48 1.52 14.80 -17.33
CA VAL A 48 2.57 15.63 -16.74
C VAL A 48 3.78 15.67 -17.68
N ARG A 49 4.40 16.85 -17.81
CA ARG A 49 5.59 17.03 -18.64
C ARG A 49 6.73 16.10 -18.20
N LEU A 50 7.39 15.47 -19.18
CA LEU A 50 8.45 14.49 -18.94
C LEU A 50 9.58 15.02 -18.04
N GLU A 51 9.95 16.29 -18.20
CA GLU A 51 11.01 16.94 -17.41
C GLU A 51 10.65 17.03 -15.92
N SER A 52 9.35 17.05 -15.60
CA SER A 52 8.85 17.09 -14.22
C SER A 52 8.61 15.70 -13.64
N VAL A 53 8.29 14.70 -14.47
CA VAL A 53 7.95 13.33 -14.01
C VAL A 53 9.09 12.69 -13.22
N SER A 54 10.35 12.83 -13.64
CA SER A 54 11.48 12.24 -12.92
C SER A 54 11.53 12.71 -11.45
N ASN A 55 11.48 14.03 -11.23
CA ASN A 55 11.52 14.61 -9.89
C ASN A 55 10.28 14.22 -9.06
N LEU A 56 9.10 14.15 -9.68
CA LEU A 56 7.88 13.71 -8.99
C LEU A 56 7.96 12.24 -8.56
N VAL A 57 8.52 11.37 -9.41
CA VAL A 57 8.78 9.97 -9.07
C VAL A 57 9.79 9.86 -7.94
N ASP A 58 10.86 10.66 -7.93
CA ASP A 58 11.83 10.68 -6.82
C ASP A 58 11.17 11.06 -5.49
N LEU A 59 10.31 12.08 -5.50
CA LEU A 59 9.56 12.51 -4.31
C LEU A 59 8.56 11.44 -3.85
N LEU A 60 7.86 10.78 -4.78
CA LEU A 60 6.91 9.71 -4.48
C LEU A 60 7.60 8.45 -3.94
N ASP A 61 8.76 8.07 -4.49
CA ASP A 61 9.55 6.93 -4.05
C ASP A 61 10.15 7.17 -2.67
N GLY A 62 10.71 8.37 -2.45
CA GLY A 62 11.19 8.78 -1.12
C GLY A 62 10.10 8.75 -0.05
N ALA A 63 8.86 9.06 -0.42
CA ALA A 63 7.68 9.00 0.44
C ALA A 63 7.05 7.60 0.56
N GLY A 64 7.56 6.59 -0.15
CA GLY A 64 7.01 5.23 -0.16
C GLY A 64 5.65 5.12 -0.83
N ARG A 65 5.33 5.99 -1.78
CA ARG A 65 4.08 6.01 -2.56
C ARG A 65 4.21 5.40 -3.95
N ILE A 66 5.45 5.33 -4.44
CA ILE A 66 5.91 4.56 -5.60
C ILE A 66 7.11 3.73 -5.15
N ARG A 67 7.42 2.65 -5.86
CA ARG A 67 8.68 1.91 -5.73
C ARG A 67 9.30 1.68 -7.10
N ARG A 68 10.64 1.72 -7.15
CA ARG A 68 11.43 1.46 -8.36
C ARG A 68 12.32 0.23 -8.23
N ASN A 69 12.61 -0.41 -9.35
CA ASN A 69 13.64 -1.45 -9.44
C ASN A 69 15.03 -0.83 -9.59
N ALA A 70 16.07 -1.69 -9.65
CA ALA A 70 17.45 -1.26 -9.81
C ALA A 70 17.75 -0.54 -11.15
N ALA A 71 16.91 -0.74 -12.18
CA ALA A 71 17.01 -0.03 -13.45
C ALA A 71 16.32 1.34 -13.42
N GLY A 72 15.69 1.72 -12.29
CA GLY A 72 14.96 2.98 -12.13
C GLY A 72 13.54 2.94 -12.68
N GLU A 73 13.05 1.79 -13.13
CA GLU A 73 11.68 1.63 -13.61
C GLU A 73 10.71 1.49 -12.44
N VAL A 74 9.51 2.03 -12.58
CA VAL A 74 8.46 1.93 -11.55
C VAL A 74 7.89 0.51 -11.56
N VAL A 75 7.90 -0.13 -10.39
CA VAL A 75 7.41 -1.50 -10.16
C VAL A 75 6.32 -1.58 -9.10
N GLY A 76 6.08 -0.49 -8.38
CA GLY A 76 4.95 -0.40 -7.47
C GLY A 76 4.42 1.02 -7.34
N SER A 77 3.14 1.15 -7.05
CA SER A 77 2.46 2.42 -6.79
C SER A 77 1.23 2.17 -5.93
N GLY A 78 1.00 3.02 -4.94
CA GLY A 78 -0.25 3.02 -4.18
C GLY A 78 -0.62 1.66 -3.56
N GLY A 79 0.36 0.94 -3.05
CA GLY A 79 0.14 -0.39 -2.46
C GLY A 79 0.26 -1.56 -3.43
N LEU A 80 0.12 -1.35 -4.75
CA LEU A 80 0.25 -2.41 -5.77
C LEU A 80 1.71 -2.59 -6.19
N SER A 81 2.14 -3.84 -6.38
CA SER A 81 3.44 -4.21 -6.93
C SER A 81 3.32 -5.27 -8.03
N VAL A 82 4.13 -5.14 -9.09
CA VAL A 82 4.27 -6.14 -10.17
C VAL A 82 5.46 -7.08 -9.96
N ILE A 83 6.20 -6.90 -8.86
CA ILE A 83 7.26 -7.80 -8.41
C ILE A 83 6.91 -8.36 -7.02
N PRO A 84 7.48 -9.51 -6.60
CA PRO A 84 7.22 -10.09 -5.29
C PRO A 84 7.36 -9.10 -4.13
N ASP A 85 6.35 -9.08 -3.26
CA ASP A 85 6.28 -8.29 -2.03
C ASP A 85 5.55 -9.11 -0.93
N ARG A 86 5.22 -8.50 0.21
CA ARG A 86 4.75 -9.15 1.44
C ARG A 86 3.48 -9.98 1.26
N HIS A 87 2.54 -9.51 0.45
CA HIS A 87 1.25 -10.18 0.25
C HIS A 87 1.04 -10.47 -1.23
N GLU A 88 0.66 -11.70 -1.57
CA GLU A 88 0.34 -12.07 -2.95
C GLU A 88 -1.16 -11.90 -3.18
N ILE A 89 -1.54 -11.31 -4.31
CA ILE A 89 -2.93 -11.19 -4.74
C ILE A 89 -3.11 -11.71 -6.16
N GLU A 90 -4.29 -12.26 -6.42
CA GLU A 90 -4.78 -12.58 -7.75
C GLU A 90 -6.01 -11.70 -8.03
N LEU A 91 -5.91 -10.84 -9.03
CA LEU A 91 -6.99 -9.98 -9.50
C LEU A 91 -7.45 -10.47 -10.88
N ASP A 92 -8.65 -11.04 -10.96
CA ASP A 92 -9.23 -11.58 -12.20
C ASP A 92 -8.27 -12.49 -12.98
N GLY A 93 -7.62 -13.43 -12.26
CA GLY A 93 -6.69 -14.41 -12.83
C GLY A 93 -5.27 -13.88 -13.08
N ARG A 94 -4.95 -12.64 -12.68
CA ARG A 94 -3.62 -12.05 -12.84
C ARG A 94 -2.96 -11.83 -11.48
N ARG A 95 -1.70 -12.24 -11.36
CA ARG A 95 -0.95 -12.18 -10.10
C ARG A 95 -0.22 -10.85 -9.92
N PHE A 96 -0.33 -10.31 -8.72
CA PHE A 96 0.36 -9.11 -8.24
C PHE A 96 0.74 -9.29 -6.77
N TRP A 97 1.33 -8.26 -6.19
CA TRP A 97 1.62 -8.20 -4.76
C TRP A 97 1.17 -6.88 -4.16
N THR A 98 0.99 -6.85 -2.84
CA THR A 98 0.73 -5.62 -2.09
C THR A 98 1.70 -5.38 -0.96
N TRP A 99 1.80 -4.10 -0.53
CA TRP A 99 2.76 -3.66 0.49
C TRP A 99 2.28 -3.89 1.91
N CYS A 100 0.97 -3.88 2.14
CA CYS A 100 0.36 -4.27 3.42
C CYS A 100 -0.96 -5.01 3.21
N ALA A 101 -1.52 -5.52 4.31
CA ALA A 101 -2.84 -6.16 4.29
C ALA A 101 -3.99 -5.18 4.01
N TYR A 102 -3.84 -3.91 4.40
CA TYR A 102 -4.84 -2.87 4.14
C TYR A 102 -4.96 -2.59 2.64
N ASP A 103 -3.83 -2.59 1.92
CA ASP A 103 -3.79 -2.41 0.48
C ASP A 103 -4.53 -3.54 -0.26
N ILE A 104 -4.51 -4.78 0.25
CA ILE A 104 -5.30 -5.89 -0.32
C ILE A 104 -6.76 -5.47 -0.37
N LEU A 105 -7.33 -5.07 0.78
CA LEU A 105 -8.74 -4.75 0.90
C LEU A 105 -9.12 -3.52 0.05
N GLY A 106 -8.26 -2.50 0.05
CA GLY A 106 -8.47 -1.29 -0.74
C GLY A 106 -8.45 -1.56 -2.23
N ILE A 107 -7.43 -2.27 -2.73
CA ILE A 107 -7.25 -2.59 -4.16
C ILE A 107 -8.38 -3.48 -4.67
N PHE A 108 -8.79 -4.52 -3.93
CA PHE A 108 -9.96 -5.32 -4.31
C PHE A 108 -11.23 -4.46 -4.34
N GLY A 109 -11.44 -3.63 -3.32
CA GLY A 109 -12.63 -2.79 -3.20
C GLY A 109 -12.80 -1.78 -4.35
N VAL A 110 -11.73 -1.07 -4.71
CA VAL A 110 -11.76 -0.08 -5.81
C VAL A 110 -11.79 -0.73 -7.20
N SER A 111 -11.10 -1.85 -7.39
CA SER A 111 -11.09 -2.55 -8.69
C SER A 111 -12.37 -3.34 -8.95
N GLY A 112 -13.08 -3.75 -7.89
CA GLY A 112 -14.23 -4.66 -8.01
C GLY A 112 -13.83 -6.06 -8.46
N ALA A 113 -12.55 -6.42 -8.42
CA ALA A 113 -12.03 -7.68 -8.93
C ALA A 113 -12.55 -8.89 -8.13
N THR A 114 -12.60 -10.05 -8.79
CA THR A 114 -12.79 -11.34 -8.14
C THR A 114 -11.45 -12.07 -8.08
N GLY A 115 -11.15 -12.75 -6.97
CA GLY A 115 -9.90 -13.48 -6.85
C GLY A 115 -9.54 -13.86 -5.43
N GLN A 116 -8.24 -13.90 -5.13
CA GLN A 116 -7.74 -14.36 -3.84
C GLN A 116 -6.53 -13.54 -3.38
N ALA A 117 -6.29 -13.55 -2.07
CA ALA A 117 -5.11 -12.97 -1.46
C ALA A 117 -4.49 -13.96 -0.48
N VAL A 118 -3.15 -14.00 -0.44
CA VAL A 118 -2.36 -14.77 0.53
C VAL A 118 -1.51 -13.78 1.32
N SER A 119 -1.77 -13.71 2.63
CA SER A 119 -1.11 -12.78 3.54
C SER A 119 -0.49 -13.53 4.71
N PRO A 120 0.81 -13.36 5.02
CA PRO A 120 1.37 -13.89 6.26
C PRO A 120 0.75 -13.17 7.48
N SER A 121 0.43 -13.92 8.53
CA SER A 121 0.00 -13.38 9.83
C SER A 121 1.20 -13.28 10.78
N PRO A 122 1.45 -12.14 11.42
CA PRO A 122 2.35 -12.10 12.57
C PRO A 122 1.79 -12.90 13.76
N PRO A 123 2.63 -13.39 14.69
CA PRO A 123 4.10 -13.37 14.66
C PRO A 123 4.72 -14.58 13.94
N ASP A 124 3.94 -15.61 13.63
CA ASP A 124 4.45 -16.92 13.19
C ASP A 124 4.49 -17.12 11.66
N GLY A 125 4.00 -16.15 10.90
CA GLY A 125 4.02 -16.16 9.44
C GLY A 125 3.01 -17.12 8.81
N ARG A 126 2.10 -17.72 9.59
CA ARG A 126 1.07 -18.60 9.02
C ARG A 126 0.22 -17.83 8.01
N PRO A 127 0.02 -18.37 6.79
CA PRO A 127 -0.72 -17.67 5.76
C PRO A 127 -2.21 -17.64 6.08
N ILE A 128 -2.80 -16.45 5.95
CA ILE A 128 -4.24 -16.23 5.86
C ILE A 128 -4.57 -16.13 4.38
N VAL A 129 -5.55 -16.93 3.93
CA VAL A 129 -6.04 -16.92 2.55
C VAL A 129 -7.43 -16.32 2.54
N LEU A 130 -7.57 -15.17 1.89
CA LEU A 130 -8.85 -14.52 1.68
C LEU A 130 -9.31 -14.71 0.24
N ARG A 131 -10.61 -14.92 0.05
CA ARG A 131 -11.27 -14.91 -1.26
C ARG A 131 -12.09 -13.65 -1.39
N PHE A 132 -12.17 -13.12 -2.59
CA PHE A 132 -12.91 -11.91 -2.89
C PHE A 132 -13.88 -12.16 -4.05
N THR A 133 -15.10 -11.65 -3.91
CA THR A 133 -16.13 -11.66 -4.93
C THR A 133 -16.57 -10.22 -5.19
N ARG A 134 -16.39 -9.74 -6.42
CA ARG A 134 -16.75 -8.36 -6.83
C ARG A 134 -16.20 -7.30 -5.87
N GLY A 135 -14.92 -7.41 -5.51
CA GLY A 135 -14.20 -6.49 -4.64
C GLY A 135 -14.49 -6.61 -3.14
N ARG A 136 -15.33 -7.56 -2.71
CA ARG A 136 -15.64 -7.79 -1.29
C ARG A 136 -15.07 -9.10 -0.80
N PRO A 137 -14.49 -9.15 0.42
CA PRO A 137 -14.02 -10.39 1.00
C PRO A 137 -15.21 -11.32 1.27
N ASP A 138 -15.05 -12.60 0.97
CA ASP A 138 -15.98 -13.63 1.42
C ASP A 138 -15.92 -13.75 2.95
N LYS A 139 -16.98 -14.26 3.57
CA LYS A 139 -17.05 -14.41 5.03
C LYS A 139 -15.86 -15.23 5.56
N HIS A 140 -15.06 -14.61 6.42
CA HIS A 140 -13.86 -15.21 7.01
C HIS A 140 -13.69 -14.71 8.45
N GLY A 141 -13.07 -15.51 9.33
CA GLY A 141 -12.84 -15.16 10.75
C GLY A 141 -11.60 -14.31 11.01
N ALA A 142 -10.93 -13.84 9.96
CA ALA A 142 -9.73 -13.03 10.10
C ALA A 142 -10.10 -11.59 10.43
N VAL A 143 -9.16 -10.87 11.02
CA VAL A 143 -9.30 -9.45 11.35
C VAL A 143 -8.10 -8.69 10.81
N LEU A 144 -8.26 -7.38 10.63
CA LEU A 144 -7.16 -6.49 10.26
C LEU A 144 -6.80 -5.58 11.44
N PHE A 145 -5.52 -5.50 11.78
CA PHE A 145 -5.02 -4.41 12.60
C PHE A 145 -4.69 -3.20 11.71
N ARG A 146 -5.28 -2.06 12.03
CA ARG A 146 -5.00 -0.77 11.40
C ARG A 146 -4.27 0.12 12.40
N PRO A 147 -3.02 0.54 12.13
CA PRO A 147 -2.35 1.54 12.94
C PRO A 147 -3.14 2.85 12.98
N ASP A 148 -3.03 3.56 14.10
CA ASP A 148 -3.65 4.88 14.24
C ASP A 148 -3.01 5.91 13.31
N GLU A 149 -3.76 7.01 13.07
CA GLU A 149 -3.30 8.12 12.22
C GLU A 149 -2.00 8.75 12.72
N SER A 150 -1.71 8.66 14.03
CA SER A 150 -0.46 9.15 14.62
C SER A 150 0.77 8.53 13.96
N LEU A 151 0.71 7.24 13.59
CA LEU A 151 1.78 6.60 12.85
C LEU A 151 1.92 7.23 11.45
N MET A 152 0.80 7.42 10.73
CA MET A 152 0.83 8.04 9.41
C MET A 152 1.43 9.44 9.43
N THR A 153 1.10 10.24 10.46
CA THR A 153 1.63 11.61 10.62
C THR A 153 3.09 11.68 11.06
N SER A 154 3.67 10.58 11.55
CA SER A 154 5.08 10.52 11.98
C SER A 154 5.98 9.76 11.00
N CYS A 155 5.40 9.09 10.00
CA CYS A 155 6.16 8.45 8.94
C CYS A 155 6.79 9.50 8.00
N GLU A 156 7.94 9.15 7.44
CA GLU A 156 8.57 9.80 6.30
C GLU A 156 8.39 8.95 5.03
N ASN A 157 8.20 7.64 5.19
CA ASN A 157 8.00 6.66 4.12
C ASN A 157 6.90 5.66 4.48
N VAL A 158 5.77 5.70 3.78
CA VAL A 158 4.59 4.86 4.07
C VAL A 158 4.92 3.38 3.94
N TYR A 159 5.61 3.00 2.86
CA TYR A 159 5.98 1.61 2.58
C TYR A 159 6.88 1.00 3.67
N GLU A 160 7.86 1.74 4.17
CA GLU A 160 8.85 1.22 5.13
C GLU A 160 8.36 1.31 6.58
N GLN A 161 7.46 2.24 6.91
CA GLN A 161 7.12 2.56 8.31
C GLN A 161 5.65 2.32 8.66
N TRP A 162 4.72 2.51 7.73
CA TRP A 162 3.30 2.29 8.00
C TRP A 162 2.83 0.92 7.53
N CYS A 163 3.14 0.55 6.28
CA CYS A 163 2.71 -0.73 5.69
C CYS A 163 3.10 -1.97 6.51
N PRO A 164 4.30 -2.08 7.11
CA PRO A 164 4.66 -3.26 7.92
C PRO A 164 3.79 -3.43 9.17
N ASN A 165 3.06 -2.39 9.55
CA ASN A 165 2.28 -2.33 10.78
C ASN A 165 0.77 -2.58 10.55
N SER A 166 0.31 -2.68 9.29
CA SER A 166 -1.08 -3.04 8.98
C SER A 166 -1.19 -4.46 8.44
N ASN A 167 -1.62 -5.38 9.30
CA ASN A 167 -1.54 -6.83 9.07
C ASN A 167 -2.89 -7.53 9.30
N LEU A 168 -3.06 -8.69 8.64
CA LEU A 168 -4.15 -9.63 8.95
C LEU A 168 -3.76 -10.58 10.08
N PHE A 169 -4.74 -10.95 10.90
CA PHE A 169 -4.59 -11.90 11.99
C PHE A 169 -5.72 -12.93 11.98
N GLY A 170 -5.41 -14.14 12.45
CA GLY A 170 -6.38 -15.24 12.53
C GLY A 170 -7.47 -15.03 13.59
N SER A 171 -7.27 -14.12 14.54
CA SER A 171 -8.27 -13.73 15.54
C SER A 171 -7.98 -12.33 16.09
N ARG A 172 -8.99 -11.75 16.75
CA ARG A 172 -8.88 -10.44 17.43
C ARG A 172 -7.84 -10.45 18.54
N GLU A 173 -7.82 -11.51 19.33
CA GLU A 173 -6.92 -11.66 20.47
C GLU A 173 -5.45 -11.68 20.02
N LEU A 174 -5.16 -12.34 18.89
CA LEU A 174 -3.81 -12.34 18.32
C LEU A 174 -3.37 -10.96 17.83
N ALA A 175 -4.29 -10.22 17.20
CA ALA A 175 -4.01 -8.86 16.73
C ALA A 175 -3.73 -7.90 17.90
N GLU A 176 -4.54 -7.97 18.96
CA GLU A 176 -4.39 -7.15 20.17
C GLU A 176 -3.08 -7.49 20.90
N GLN A 177 -2.78 -8.77 21.10
CA GLN A 177 -1.53 -9.20 21.72
C GLN A 177 -0.30 -8.75 20.93
N TRP A 178 -0.34 -8.85 19.60
CA TRP A 178 0.75 -8.38 18.75
C TRP A 178 0.92 -6.85 18.87
N ALA A 179 -0.16 -6.09 18.80
CA ALA A 179 -0.13 -4.63 18.90
C ALA A 179 0.44 -4.16 20.24
N ASP A 180 0.03 -4.79 21.35
CA ASP A 180 0.55 -4.51 22.69
C ASP A 180 2.05 -4.79 22.78
N GLN A 181 2.51 -5.91 22.21
CA GLN A 181 3.94 -6.26 22.18
C GLN A 181 4.77 -5.25 21.36
N GLN A 182 4.21 -4.70 20.29
CA GLN A 182 4.86 -3.66 19.50
C GLN A 182 4.72 -2.26 20.11
N SER A 183 3.94 -2.11 21.21
CA SER A 183 3.55 -0.80 21.75
C SER A 183 2.93 0.11 20.69
N LEU A 184 2.14 -0.49 19.81
CA LEU A 184 1.62 0.15 18.61
C LEU A 184 0.13 0.50 18.79
N PRO A 185 -0.23 1.79 18.88
CA PRO A 185 -1.62 2.20 18.95
C PRO A 185 -2.33 1.96 17.60
N GLY A 186 -3.59 1.52 17.67
CA GLY A 186 -4.38 1.19 16.50
C GLY A 186 -5.71 0.55 16.86
N ARG A 187 -6.39 0.05 15.83
CA ARG A 187 -7.70 -0.59 15.95
C ARG A 187 -7.69 -1.95 15.28
N VAL A 188 -8.35 -2.92 15.90
CA VAL A 188 -8.64 -4.22 15.29
C VAL A 188 -10.04 -4.20 14.70
N LEU A 189 -10.10 -4.37 13.38
CA LEU A 189 -11.30 -4.25 12.55
C LEU A 189 -11.68 -5.63 12.00
N ASP A 190 -12.97 -5.88 11.83
CA ASP A 190 -13.40 -7.00 10.99
C ASP A 190 -13.14 -6.69 9.50
N LEU A 191 -13.29 -7.70 8.63
CA LEU A 191 -12.97 -7.55 7.22
C LEU A 191 -13.92 -6.62 6.46
N ASP A 192 -15.19 -6.53 6.88
CA ASP A 192 -16.18 -5.70 6.20
C ASP A 192 -15.88 -4.22 6.51
N GLU A 193 -15.69 -3.88 7.79
CA GLU A 193 -15.30 -2.54 8.22
C GLU A 193 -13.95 -2.12 7.63
N ALA A 194 -12.96 -3.01 7.68
CA ALA A 194 -11.64 -2.75 7.10
C ALA A 194 -11.71 -2.56 5.57
N SER A 195 -12.56 -3.33 4.89
CA SER A 195 -12.78 -3.20 3.44
C SER A 195 -13.40 -1.87 3.07
N ASP A 196 -14.39 -1.39 3.81
CA ASP A 196 -15.00 -0.08 3.56
C ASP A 196 -13.99 1.05 3.73
N LEU A 197 -13.24 1.06 4.84
CA LEU A 197 -12.23 2.08 5.11
C LEU A 197 -11.08 2.05 4.10
N ALA A 198 -10.60 0.86 3.73
CA ALA A 198 -9.50 0.72 2.77
C ALA A 198 -9.93 1.13 1.37
N THR A 199 -11.15 0.79 0.95
CA THR A 199 -11.70 1.19 -0.36
C THR A 199 -11.74 2.71 -0.47
N GLU A 200 -12.23 3.39 0.57
CA GLU A 200 -12.29 4.84 0.59
C GLU A 200 -10.89 5.48 0.49
N ALA A 201 -9.94 4.98 1.28
CA ALA A 201 -8.56 5.48 1.27
C ALA A 201 -7.85 5.31 -0.08
N CYS A 202 -8.22 4.29 -0.87
CA CYS A 202 -7.60 4.01 -2.17
C CYS A 202 -8.22 4.80 -3.34
N ARG A 203 -9.41 5.41 -3.19
CA ARG A 203 -10.13 6.05 -4.32
C ARG A 203 -9.35 7.14 -5.05
N ASP A 204 -8.51 7.88 -4.34
CA ASP A 204 -7.75 8.97 -4.94
C ASP A 204 -6.49 8.47 -5.68
N VAL A 205 -6.07 7.24 -5.40
CA VAL A 205 -4.82 6.66 -5.91
C VAL A 205 -5.07 5.67 -7.04
N VAL A 206 -6.22 5.01 -7.07
CA VAL A 206 -6.61 3.97 -8.06
C VAL A 206 -7.63 4.51 -9.05
#